data_AF-A0A2J8VA09-F1
#
_entry.id   AF-A0A2J8VA09-F1
#
_cell.length_a   1.000
_cell.length_b   1.000
_cell.length_c   1.000
_cell.angle_alpha   90.00
_cell.angle_beta   90.00
_cell.angle_gamma   90.00
#
_symmetry.space_group_name_H-M   'P 1'
#
loop_
_entity.id
_entity.type
_entity.pdbx_description
1 polymer ?
#
loop_
_entity_poly.entity_id
_entity_poly.type
_entity_poly.pdbx_seq_one_letter_code
_entity_poly.pdbx_strand_id
1 'polypeptide(L)' 'MAGRQEEQRASPPLRAEGKADAEVKLILYHWTHSFSSQKVRLVIAEKALKCEEHDKEHPG' A
#
# COMPACT_ATOMS: atom_id res chain seq x y z
N MET A 1 -13.14 -23.68 -4.07
CA MET A 1 -12.69 -22.76 -3.02
C MET A 1 -11.43 -22.08 -3.50
N ALA A 2 -11.52 -20.80 -3.87
CA ALA A 2 -10.40 -20.03 -4.38
C ALA A 2 -9.63 -19.45 -3.18
N GLY A 3 -8.52 -20.06 -2.81
CA GLY A 3 -7.60 -19.55 -1.81
C GLY A 3 -6.20 -19.52 -2.42
N ARG A 4 -5.93 -18.50 -3.25
CA ARG A 4 -4.59 -18.27 -3.79
C ARG A 4 -3.70 -17.93 -2.60
N GLN A 5 -2.77 -18.83 -2.30
CA GLN A 5 -1.72 -18.62 -1.33
C GLN A 5 -1.10 -17.24 -1.55
N GLU A 6 -1.03 -16.46 -0.48
CA GLU A 6 -0.22 -15.27 -0.38
C GLU A 6 1.24 -15.69 -0.59
N GLU A 7 1.66 -15.72 -1.84
CA GLU A 7 3.05 -15.84 -2.21
C GLU A 7 3.78 -14.63 -1.62
N GLN A 8 4.44 -14.85 -0.48
CA GLN A 8 5.49 -14.00 0.07
C GLN A 8 6.66 -13.98 -0.92
N ARG A 9 6.47 -13.35 -2.09
CA ARG A 9 7.60 -12.80 -2.83
C ARG A 9 8.01 -11.57 -2.04
N ALA A 10 9.16 -11.65 -1.41
CA ALA A 10 9.88 -10.48 -0.96
C ALA A 10 10.07 -9.58 -2.19
N SER A 11 9.14 -8.64 -2.38
CA SER A 11 9.25 -7.63 -3.42
C SER A 11 10.56 -6.91 -3.16
N PRO A 12 11.45 -6.79 -4.16
CA PRO A 12 12.65 -5.97 -4.00
C PRO A 12 12.21 -4.57 -3.54
N PRO A 13 12.99 -3.91 -2.67
CA PRO A 13 12.64 -2.58 -2.19
C PRO A 13 12.39 -1.68 -3.39
N LEU A 14 11.16 -1.18 -3.53
CA LEU A 14 10.77 -0.23 -4.56
C LEU A 14 11.53 1.07 -4.28
N ARG A 15 12.74 1.19 -4.84
CA ARG A 15 13.43 2.47 -4.91
C ARG A 15 12.73 3.28 -5.99
N ALA A 16 12.03 4.34 -5.57
CA ALA A 16 11.52 5.31 -6.51
C ALA A 16 12.70 6.01 -7.20
N GLU A 17 13.13 5.52 -8.35
CA GLU A 17 13.97 6.29 -9.28
C GLU A 17 13.10 7.34 -9.96
N GLY A 18 12.81 8.40 -9.22
CA GLY A 18 12.22 9.63 -9.73
C GLY A 18 13.29 10.72 -9.75
N LYS A 19 13.30 11.57 -10.79
CA LYS A 19 14.03 12.84 -10.74
C LYS A 19 13.64 13.55 -9.44
N ALA A 20 14.63 13.99 -8.66
CA ALA A 20 14.47 14.53 -7.30
C ALA A 20 13.51 15.74 -7.17
N ASP A 21 12.98 16.24 -8.29
CA ASP A 21 12.15 17.43 -8.39
C ASP A 21 10.67 17.12 -8.74
N ALA A 22 10.32 15.87 -9.04
CA ALA A 22 8.93 15.48 -9.24
C ALA A 22 8.31 15.12 -7.89
N GLU A 23 7.34 15.91 -7.42
CA GLU A 23 6.56 15.59 -6.22
C GLU A 23 5.79 14.28 -6.46
N VAL A 24 6.29 13.16 -5.93
CA VAL A 24 5.66 11.85 -6.08
C VAL A 24 4.46 11.77 -5.14
N LYS A 25 3.25 11.78 -5.71
CA LYS A 25 2.01 11.60 -4.95
C LYS A 25 1.73 10.11 -4.73
N LEU A 26 1.75 9.67 -3.47
CA LEU A 26 1.39 8.29 -3.10
C LEU A 26 -0.13 8.18 -2.91
N ILE A 27 -0.75 7.17 -3.52
CA ILE A 27 -2.19 6.87 -3.40
C ILE A 27 -2.34 5.41 -2.97
N LEU A 28 -3.05 5.18 -1.87
CA LEU A 28 -3.33 3.86 -1.32
C LEU A 28 -4.81 3.51 -1.51
N TYR A 29 -5.08 2.53 -2.37
CA TYR A 29 -6.37 1.85 -2.40
C TYR A 29 -6.32 0.66 -1.47
N HIS A 30 -7.19 0.65 -0.47
CA HIS A 30 -7.21 -0.42 0.52
C HIS A 30 -8.62 -0.87 0.86
N TRP A 31 -8.69 -1.97 1.60
CA TRP A 31 -9.89 -2.39 2.30
C TRP A 31 -9.55 -2.50 3.78
N THR A 32 -10.30 -1.81 4.63
CA THR A 32 -9.97 -1.69 6.07
C THR A 32 -9.87 -3.02 6.82
N HIS A 33 -10.50 -4.09 6.31
CA HIS A 33 -10.47 -5.42 6.89
C HIS A 33 -9.34 -6.32 6.37
N SER A 34 -8.51 -5.82 5.44
CA SER A 34 -7.36 -6.55 4.92
C SER A 34 -6.15 -6.39 5.84
N PHE A 35 -5.64 -7.50 6.39
CA PHE A 35 -4.39 -7.53 7.18
C PHE A 35 -3.18 -7.04 6.38
N SER A 36 -3.15 -7.32 5.08
CA SER A 36 -2.12 -6.82 4.18
C SER A 36 -2.21 -5.30 3.98
N SER A 37 -3.42 -4.74 3.96
CA SER A 37 -3.60 -3.28 3.96
C SER A 37 -3.13 -2.64 5.25
N GLN A 38 -3.35 -3.26 6.42
CA GLN A 38 -2.84 -2.74 7.69
C GLN A 38 -1.32 -2.60 7.70
N LYS A 39 -0.59 -3.60 7.18
CA LYS A 39 0.88 -3.54 7.09
C LYS A 39 1.36 -2.36 6.26
N VAL A 40 0.71 -2.10 5.12
CA VAL A 40 1.07 -0.98 4.25
C VAL A 40 0.80 0.36 4.95
N ARG A 41 -0.35 0.50 5.63
CA ARG A 41 -0.67 1.72 6.41
C ARG A 41 0.36 1.99 7.51
N LEU A 42 0.83 0.95 8.21
CA LEU A 42 1.88 1.07 9.22
C LEU A 42 3.19 1.59 8.62
N VAL A 43 3.65 1.01 7.51
CA VAL A 43 4.90 1.44 6.85
C VAL A 43 4.80 2.89 6.36
N ILE A 44 3.66 3.31 5.81
CA ILE A 44 3.42 4.70 5.39
C ILE A 44 3.55 5.66 6.58
N ALA A 45 2.93 5.31 7.72
CA ALA A 45 2.99 6.11 8.94
C ALA A 45 4.42 6.16 9.52
N GLU A 46 5.11 5.02 9.61
CA GLU A 46 6.50 4.93 10.10
C GLU A 46 7.49 5.75 9.26
N LYS A 47 7.23 5.88 7.97
CA LYS A 47 8.06 6.66 7.03
C LYS A 47 7.58 8.10 6.85
N ALA A 48 6.52 8.52 7.55
CA ALA A 48 5.90 9.84 7.45
C ALA A 48 5.60 10.26 5.99
N LEU A 49 5.17 9.31 5.16
CA LEU A 49 4.87 9.56 3.76
C LEU A 49 3.52 10.25 3.61
N LYS A 50 3.46 11.33 2.83
CA LYS A 50 2.19 11.91 2.40
C LYS A 50 1.49 10.90 1.49
N CYS A 51 0.30 10.47 1.89
CA CYS A 51 -0.48 9.46 1.16
C CYS A 51 -1.95 9.88 1.10
N GLU A 52 -2.58 9.71 -0.07
CA GLU A 52 -4.03 9.78 -0.23
C GLU A 52 -4.63 8.38 -0.02
N GLU A 53 -5.56 8.22 0.91
CA GLU A 53 -6.21 6.93 1.21
C GLU A 53 -7.60 6.84 0.56
N HIS A 54 -7.88 5.70 -0.07
CA HIS A 54 -9.19 5.35 -0.57
C HIS A 54 -9.59 3.96 -0.03
N ASP A 55 -10.51 3.94 0.92
CA ASP A 55 -11.11 2.71 1.39
C ASP A 55 -12.22 2.27 0.41
N LYS A 56 -12.12 1.03 -0.08
CA LYS A 56 -13.20 0.38 -0.81
C LYS A 56 -13.97 -0.50 0.15
N GLU A 57 -14.84 0.13 0.94
CA GLU A 57 -15.89 -0.59 1.64
C GLU A 57 -16.75 -1.31 0.58
N HIS A 58 -16.82 -2.64 0.63
CA HIS A 58 -17.83 -3.33 -0.15
C HIS A 58 -19.19 -2.95 0.46
N PRO A 59 -20.11 -2.31 -0.29
CA PRO A 59 -21.46 -2.12 0.21
C PRO A 59 -22.07 -3.52 0.38
N GLY A 60 -22.47 -3.83 1.61
CA GLY A 60 -23.28 -5.00 1.94
C GLY A 60 -24.74 -4.79 1.61
#